data_AF-A0AAV5K042-F1
#
_entry.id   AF-A0AAV5K042-F1
#
_cell.length_a   1.000
_cell.length_b   1.000
_cell.length_c   1.000
_cell.angle_alpha   90.00
_cell.angle_beta   90.00
_cell.angle_gamma   90.00
#
_symmetry.space_group_name_H-M   'P 1'
#
loop_
_entity.id
_entity.type
_entity.pdbx_description
1 polymer ?
#
loop_
_entity_poly.entity_id
_entity_poly.type
_entity_poly.pdbx_seq_one_letter_code
_entity_poly.pdbx_strand_id
1 'polypeptide(L)'
;MASLSLSLTSINLGFSPSSPSLSRHAPSAVQFPHFSKVTNALRLSSSRCISGLHSLLPHKLCTISPSPKRLQSLTVYAAKGYKMKTHKASAKRFRVTGRGKIVRRRAGKQHLLAKKNTKRKLRLSKMHPVSRSDYDNVIGALPYLKVNRKAT
;
A
#
# COMPACT_ATOMS: atom_id res chain seq x y z
N MET A 1 -13.68 -47.81 58.21
CA MET A 1 -13.95 -46.62 57.37
C MET A 1 -12.62 -45.92 57.15
N ALA A 2 -12.03 -46.05 55.95
CA ALA A 2 -10.72 -45.47 55.64
C ALA A 2 -10.93 -44.23 54.76
N SER A 3 -10.52 -43.07 55.26
CA SER A 3 -10.55 -41.80 54.54
C SER A 3 -9.19 -41.51 53.90
N LEU A 4 -9.13 -41.54 52.57
CA LEU A 4 -7.97 -41.11 51.78
C LEU A 4 -8.10 -39.61 51.48
N SER A 5 -7.20 -38.79 52.03
CA SER A 5 -7.07 -37.37 51.70
C SER A 5 -6.02 -37.18 50.59
N LEU A 6 -6.45 -36.71 49.43
CA LEU A 6 -5.58 -36.31 48.32
C LEU A 6 -5.28 -34.81 48.41
N SER A 7 -4.03 -34.45 48.67
CA SER A 7 -3.51 -33.08 48.62
C SER A 7 -2.95 -32.76 47.22
N LEU A 8 -3.54 -31.77 46.55
CA LEU A 8 -3.08 -31.27 45.25
C LEU A 8 -2.08 -30.12 45.42
N THR A 9 -1.15 -30.09 44.48
CA THR A 9 0.10 -29.32 44.41
C THR A 9 -0.09 -27.85 44.04
N SER A 10 0.85 -27.01 44.46
CA SER A 10 1.06 -25.68 43.87
C SER A 10 2.57 -25.39 43.77
N ILE A 11 3.12 -25.43 42.56
CA ILE A 11 4.49 -25.01 42.25
C ILE A 11 4.40 -23.58 41.73
N ASN A 12 4.91 -22.62 42.49
CA ASN A 12 5.04 -21.22 42.10
C ASN A 12 6.34 -21.05 41.32
N LEU A 13 6.26 -20.85 40.00
CA LEU A 13 7.39 -20.43 39.18
C LEU A 13 7.30 -18.92 38.97
N GLY A 14 8.05 -18.17 39.78
CA GLY A 14 8.25 -16.74 39.60
C GLY A 14 9.15 -16.47 38.41
N PHE A 15 8.59 -15.84 37.36
CA PHE A 15 9.34 -15.38 36.20
C PHE A 15 9.34 -13.86 36.18
N SER A 16 10.45 -13.25 36.59
CA SER A 16 10.68 -11.81 36.55
C SER A 16 11.38 -11.45 35.23
N PRO A 17 10.77 -10.68 34.31
CA PRO A 17 11.50 -10.17 33.16
C PRO A 17 12.20 -8.85 33.51
N SER A 18 13.52 -8.86 33.40
CA SER A 18 14.39 -7.69 33.39
C SER A 18 14.11 -6.80 32.17
N SER A 19 13.96 -5.50 32.40
CA SER A 19 13.71 -4.50 31.35
C SER A 19 15.03 -3.93 30.84
N PRO A 20 15.30 -3.87 29.52
CA PRO A 20 16.42 -3.10 28.99
C PRO A 20 15.98 -1.65 28.68
N SER A 21 16.67 -0.69 29.28
CA SER A 21 16.57 0.74 28.97
C SER A 21 17.31 1.04 27.66
N LEU A 22 16.56 1.23 26.56
CA LEU A 22 17.14 1.73 25.30
C LEU A 22 17.08 3.26 25.21
N SER A 23 18.25 3.80 24.89
CA SER A 23 18.61 5.17 24.53
C SER A 23 17.58 5.91 23.66
N ARG A 24 17.26 7.14 24.10
CA ARG A 24 16.52 8.15 23.35
C ARG A 24 17.47 8.87 22.40
N HIS A 25 17.38 8.61 21.10
CA HIS A 25 17.80 9.55 20.07
C HIS A 25 16.59 10.33 19.54
N ALA A 26 16.71 11.65 19.54
CA ALA A 26 15.70 12.61 19.13
C ALA A 26 15.40 12.56 17.61
N PRO A 27 14.17 12.93 17.20
CA PRO A 27 13.95 13.54 15.91
C PRO A 27 13.63 15.03 16.09
N SER A 28 14.33 15.84 15.29
CA SER A 28 14.08 17.24 15.02
C SER A 28 12.61 17.52 14.72
N ALA A 29 12.06 18.52 15.41
CA ALA A 29 10.70 19.01 15.19
C ALA A 29 10.60 19.68 13.81
N VAL A 30 9.88 19.05 12.89
CA VAL A 30 9.46 19.67 11.64
C VAL A 30 8.14 20.41 11.93
N GLN A 31 8.18 21.75 11.95
CA GLN A 31 6.99 22.58 12.04
C GLN A 31 6.25 22.58 10.68
N PHE A 32 4.96 22.31 10.69
CA PHE A 32 4.08 22.48 9.53
C PHE A 32 3.46 23.88 9.54
N PRO A 33 3.30 24.54 8.37
CA PRO A 33 2.70 25.86 8.32
C PRO A 33 1.20 25.83 8.64
N HIS A 34 0.78 26.78 9.46
CA HIS A 34 -0.61 27.05 9.82
C HIS A 34 -1.37 27.59 8.60
N PHE A 35 -2.33 26.82 8.10
CA PHE A 35 -3.16 27.20 6.95
C PHE A 35 -4.32 28.09 7.44
N SER A 36 -4.20 29.40 7.24
CA SER A 36 -5.28 30.34 7.52
C SER A 36 -6.37 30.24 6.45
N LYS A 37 -7.62 30.20 6.92
CA LYS A 37 -8.82 30.03 6.11
C LYS A 37 -9.20 31.37 5.47
N VAL A 38 -8.80 31.61 4.22
CA VAL A 38 -9.24 32.79 3.46
C VAL A 38 -10.66 32.54 2.96
N THR A 39 -11.58 33.38 3.42
CA THR A 39 -12.97 33.43 2.98
C THR A 39 -13.06 34.08 1.61
N ASN A 40 -13.81 33.45 0.70
CA ASN A 40 -14.14 33.98 -0.60
C ASN A 40 -15.07 35.20 -0.46
N ALA A 41 -14.66 36.35 -0.98
CA ALA A 41 -15.55 37.47 -1.26
C ALA A 41 -15.48 37.78 -2.76
N LEU A 42 -16.57 37.44 -3.46
CA LEU A 42 -16.83 37.85 -4.82
C LEU A 42 -17.00 39.37 -4.86
N ARG A 43 -16.18 40.08 -5.65
CA ARG A 43 -16.50 41.44 -6.09
C ARG A 43 -16.26 41.56 -7.59
N LEU A 44 -17.38 41.51 -8.31
CA LEU A 44 -17.50 41.97 -9.69
C LEU A 44 -17.36 43.49 -9.76
N SER A 45 -16.92 43.94 -10.93
CA SER A 45 -16.96 45.30 -11.48
C SER A 45 -15.68 46.12 -11.37
N SER A 46 -14.96 46.22 -12.50
CA SER A 46 -14.80 47.50 -13.18
C SER A 46 -14.07 47.28 -14.51
N SER A 47 -14.79 47.59 -15.59
CA SER A 47 -14.27 47.81 -16.93
C SER A 47 -13.18 48.89 -16.94
N ARG A 48 -12.02 48.61 -17.55
CA ARG A 48 -11.22 49.64 -18.22
C ARG A 48 -10.23 49.01 -19.19
N CYS A 49 -10.62 49.02 -20.47
CA CYS A 49 -9.72 48.91 -21.59
C CYS A 49 -8.98 50.24 -21.72
N ILE A 50 -7.64 50.23 -21.69
CA ILE A 50 -6.84 51.25 -22.36
C ILE A 50 -5.83 50.50 -23.22
N SER A 51 -6.10 50.55 -24.51
CA SER A 51 -5.18 50.29 -25.61
C SER A 51 -3.86 51.03 -25.43
N GLY A 52 -2.74 50.37 -25.74
CA GLY A 52 -1.51 51.10 -26.07
C GLY A 52 -0.23 50.39 -25.66
N LEU A 53 0.25 49.52 -26.54
CA LEU A 53 1.60 49.56 -27.14
C LEU A 53 2.12 48.14 -27.37
N HIS A 54 2.26 47.87 -28.66
CA HIS A 54 2.82 46.67 -29.26
C HIS A 54 4.35 46.76 -29.16
N SER A 55 4.99 46.02 -28.25
CA SER A 55 6.44 45.81 -28.31
C SER A 55 6.73 44.56 -29.15
N LEU A 56 7.04 44.82 -30.42
CA LEU A 56 7.61 43.87 -31.36
C LEU A 56 8.99 43.43 -30.88
N LEU A 57 9.14 42.20 -30.37
CA LEU A 57 10.40 41.47 -30.38
C LEU A 57 10.10 39.95 -30.41
N PRO A 58 10.48 39.22 -31.49
CA PRO A 58 10.39 37.77 -31.50
C PRO A 58 11.58 37.19 -30.74
N HIS A 59 11.47 37.09 -29.43
CA HIS A 59 12.35 36.21 -28.69
C HIS A 59 11.94 34.78 -29.06
N LYS A 60 12.76 34.10 -29.87
CA LYS A 60 12.68 32.64 -30.05
C LYS A 60 12.73 32.00 -28.66
N LEU A 61 11.58 31.74 -28.07
CA LEU A 61 11.49 30.70 -27.06
C LEU A 61 11.79 29.41 -27.80
N CYS A 62 12.99 28.89 -27.56
CA CYS A 62 13.31 27.55 -28.02
C CYS A 62 12.18 26.64 -27.50
N THR A 63 11.42 26.08 -28.43
CA THR A 63 10.60 24.93 -28.17
C THR A 63 11.59 23.85 -27.75
N ILE A 64 11.82 23.71 -26.44
CA ILE A 64 12.44 22.52 -25.87
C ILE A 64 11.43 21.41 -26.16
N SER A 65 11.52 20.85 -27.36
CA SER A 65 10.94 19.56 -27.66
C SER A 65 11.57 18.60 -26.66
N PRO A 66 10.82 18.04 -25.69
CA PRO A 66 11.33 16.92 -24.95
C PRO A 66 11.49 15.80 -25.98
N SER A 67 12.72 15.61 -26.45
CA SER A 67 13.07 14.43 -27.22
C SER A 67 12.55 13.22 -26.45
N PRO A 68 11.85 12.28 -27.11
CA PRO A 68 11.39 11.10 -26.42
C PRO A 68 12.64 10.35 -25.96
N LYS A 69 12.98 10.49 -24.68
CA LYS A 69 13.98 9.64 -24.02
C LYS A 69 13.39 8.24 -24.05
N ARG A 70 13.66 7.53 -25.14
CA ARG A 70 13.43 6.11 -25.30
C ARG A 70 14.13 5.48 -24.12
N LEU A 71 13.37 5.14 -23.09
CA LEU A 71 13.87 4.45 -21.91
C LEU A 71 14.62 3.24 -22.45
N GLN A 72 15.95 3.30 -22.39
CA GLN A 72 16.75 2.16 -22.76
C GLN A 72 16.32 1.06 -21.82
N SER A 73 15.76 -0.02 -22.37
CA SER A 73 15.50 -1.20 -21.57
C SER A 73 16.83 -1.54 -20.94
N LEU A 74 16.90 -1.52 -19.61
CA LEU A 74 18.03 -2.08 -18.89
C LEU A 74 18.07 -3.55 -19.29
N THR A 75 18.79 -3.84 -20.38
CA THR A 75 19.00 -5.17 -20.88
C THR A 75 19.97 -5.80 -19.90
N VAL A 76 19.39 -6.38 -18.84
CA VAL A 76 20.14 -7.16 -17.86
C VAL A 76 20.75 -8.31 -18.64
N TYR A 77 22.07 -8.26 -18.83
CA TYR A 77 22.84 -9.37 -19.39
C TYR A 77 22.68 -10.55 -18.43
N ALA A 78 21.71 -11.41 -18.71
CA ALA A 78 21.48 -12.63 -17.97
C ALA A 78 22.66 -13.56 -18.26
N ALA A 79 23.42 -13.94 -17.22
CA ALA A 79 24.30 -15.09 -17.30
C ALA A 79 23.49 -16.30 -17.79
N LYS A 80 24.12 -17.16 -18.60
CA LYS A 80 23.50 -18.35 -19.21
C LYS A 80 22.72 -19.14 -18.14
N GLY A 81 21.40 -19.23 -18.31
CA GLY A 81 20.51 -19.94 -17.37
C GLY A 81 19.74 -19.08 -16.35
N TYR A 82 19.59 -17.76 -16.53
CA TYR A 82 18.67 -16.96 -15.71
C TYR A 82 17.20 -17.40 -15.92
N LYS A 83 16.58 -17.97 -14.88
CA LYS A 83 15.15 -18.25 -14.81
C LYS A 83 14.46 -17.15 -14.00
N MET A 84 13.26 -16.73 -14.42
CA MET A 84 12.48 -15.73 -13.70
C MET A 84 12.27 -16.15 -12.24
N LYS A 85 12.41 -15.23 -11.29
CA LYS A 85 12.17 -15.50 -9.87
C LYS A 85 10.74 -15.10 -9.48
N THR A 86 10.10 -15.92 -8.64
CA THR A 86 8.78 -15.59 -8.10
C THR A 86 8.90 -14.66 -6.89
N HIS A 87 8.12 -13.57 -6.87
CA HIS A 87 8.04 -12.71 -5.70
C HIS A 87 7.31 -13.39 -4.54
N LYS A 88 8.08 -13.92 -3.58
CA LYS A 88 7.55 -14.77 -2.51
C LYS A 88 6.53 -14.08 -1.61
N ALA A 89 6.67 -12.77 -1.37
CA ALA A 89 5.69 -12.03 -0.56
C ALA A 89 4.32 -11.95 -1.26
N SER A 90 4.28 -11.80 -2.58
CA SER A 90 3.03 -11.88 -3.36
C SER A 90 2.46 -13.30 -3.36
N ALA A 91 3.31 -14.32 -3.49
CA ALA A 91 2.89 -15.72 -3.52
C ALA A 91 2.21 -16.16 -2.20
N LYS A 92 2.63 -15.61 -1.06
CA LYS A 92 1.98 -15.85 0.25
C LYS A 92 0.59 -15.21 0.35
N ARG A 93 0.28 -14.19 -0.45
CA ARG A 93 -0.95 -13.37 -0.35
C ARG A 93 -2.04 -13.78 -1.34
N PHE A 94 -1.64 -14.16 -2.55
CA PHE A 94 -2.55 -14.46 -3.66
C PHE A 94 -2.52 -15.94 -4.02
N ARG A 95 -3.68 -16.50 -4.33
CA ARG A 95 -3.80 -17.87 -4.85
C ARG A 95 -4.80 -17.94 -5.98
N VAL A 96 -4.73 -19.01 -6.75
CA VAL A 96 -5.64 -19.28 -7.88
C VAL A 96 -6.64 -20.37 -7.51
N THR A 97 -7.89 -20.18 -7.91
CA THR A 97 -8.94 -21.20 -7.85
C THR A 97 -8.76 -22.23 -8.97
N GLY A 98 -9.38 -23.41 -8.89
CA GLY A 98 -9.28 -24.43 -9.96
C GLY A 98 -9.68 -23.91 -11.35
N ARG A 99 -10.64 -22.97 -11.42
CA ARG A 99 -11.08 -22.34 -12.68
C ARG A 99 -10.11 -21.27 -13.21
N GLY A 100 -9.11 -20.84 -12.42
CA GLY A 100 -8.09 -19.89 -12.84
C GLY A 100 -8.27 -18.45 -12.34
N LYS A 101 -9.24 -18.15 -11.47
CA LYS A 101 -9.43 -16.81 -10.87
C LYS A 101 -8.44 -16.56 -9.74
N ILE A 102 -7.90 -15.34 -9.65
CA ILE A 102 -7.02 -14.91 -8.54
C ILE A 102 -7.88 -14.42 -7.37
N VAL A 103 -7.62 -14.97 -6.18
CA VAL A 103 -8.31 -14.62 -4.93
C VAL A 103 -7.34 -14.19 -3.83
N ARG A 104 -7.84 -13.33 -2.94
CA ARG A 104 -7.12 -12.81 -1.76
C ARG A 104 -8.02 -12.79 -0.52
N ARG A 105 -7.41 -12.64 0.65
CA ARG A 105 -8.14 -12.30 1.88
C ARG A 105 -8.51 -10.80 1.89
N ARG A 106 -9.56 -10.44 2.63
CA ARG A 106 -9.85 -9.02 2.93
C ARG A 106 -9.04 -8.58 4.16
N ALA A 107 -8.58 -7.33 4.15
CA ALA A 107 -7.78 -6.77 5.24
C ALA A 107 -8.65 -6.34 6.44
N GLY A 108 -8.03 -6.20 7.62
CA GLY A 108 -8.65 -5.55 8.78
C GLY A 108 -9.39 -6.48 9.76
N LYS A 109 -9.11 -7.80 9.77
CA LYS A 109 -9.68 -8.77 10.72
C LYS A 109 -8.64 -9.38 11.68
N GLN A 110 -7.61 -8.62 12.06
CA GLN A 110 -6.57 -9.07 13.00
C GLN A 110 -6.83 -8.55 14.43
N HIS A 111 -6.94 -7.23 14.61
CA HIS A 111 -7.16 -6.58 15.91
C HIS A 111 -8.35 -5.59 15.86
N LEU A 112 -8.74 -5.06 17.02
CA LEU A 112 -9.89 -4.15 17.20
C LEU A 112 -11.19 -4.72 16.60
N LEU A 113 -11.52 -5.95 17.00
CA LEU A 113 -12.69 -6.67 16.51
C LEU A 113 -13.96 -6.31 17.31
N ALA A 114 -13.82 -5.91 18.57
CA ALA A 114 -14.93 -5.54 19.46
C ALA A 114 -15.79 -4.42 18.86
N LYS A 115 -15.14 -3.34 18.37
CA LYS A 115 -15.83 -2.20 17.73
C LYS A 115 -16.42 -2.47 16.33
N LYS A 116 -16.27 -3.69 15.80
CA LYS A 116 -16.76 -4.05 14.45
C LYS A 116 -18.01 -4.91 14.60
N ASN A 117 -19.13 -4.45 14.03
CA ASN A 117 -20.35 -5.24 13.93
C ASN A 117 -20.08 -6.63 13.30
N THR A 118 -20.78 -7.66 13.78
CA THR A 118 -20.72 -9.04 13.28
C THR A 118 -20.86 -9.15 11.76
N LYS A 119 -21.78 -8.40 11.13
CA LYS A 119 -21.94 -8.35 9.67
C LYS A 119 -20.65 -7.93 8.96
N ARG A 120 -19.92 -6.94 9.51
CA ARG A 120 -18.62 -6.51 8.99
C ARG A 120 -17.56 -7.60 9.18
N LYS A 121 -17.50 -8.24 10.35
CA LYS A 121 -16.55 -9.33 10.65
C LYS A 121 -16.75 -10.54 9.71
N LEU A 122 -17.99 -10.89 9.38
CA LEU A 122 -18.33 -11.95 8.43
C LEU A 122 -17.90 -11.59 6.99
N ARG A 123 -18.14 -10.35 6.56
CA ARG A 123 -17.69 -9.87 5.25
C ARG A 123 -16.16 -9.97 5.11
N LEU A 124 -15.41 -9.68 6.18
CA LEU A 124 -13.95 -9.70 6.16
C LEU A 124 -13.33 -11.11 6.20
N SER A 125 -14.05 -12.15 6.68
CA SER A 125 -13.52 -13.52 6.65
C SER A 125 -13.55 -14.18 5.27
N LYS A 126 -14.47 -13.77 4.41
CA LYS A 126 -14.64 -14.38 3.09
C LYS A 126 -13.49 -14.02 2.16
N MET A 127 -13.06 -14.99 1.34
CA MET A 127 -12.15 -14.75 0.23
C MET A 127 -12.80 -13.82 -0.79
N HIS A 128 -11.99 -13.00 -1.44
CA HIS A 128 -12.45 -12.02 -2.42
C HIS A 128 -11.60 -12.11 -3.69
N PRO A 129 -12.22 -12.03 -4.89
CA PRO A 129 -11.47 -11.92 -6.14
C PRO A 129 -10.64 -10.63 -6.16
N VAL A 130 -9.48 -10.67 -6.81
CA VAL A 130 -8.69 -9.45 -7.05
C VAL A 130 -9.44 -8.54 -8.04
N SER A 131 -9.31 -7.23 -7.89
CA SER A 131 -9.83 -6.22 -8.82
C SER A 131 -9.11 -6.32 -10.15
N ARG A 132 -9.81 -6.05 -11.27
CA ARG A 132 -9.21 -6.24 -12.59
C ARG A 132 -7.95 -5.40 -12.82
N SER A 133 -7.92 -4.18 -12.30
CA SER A 133 -6.81 -3.24 -12.41
C SER A 133 -5.50 -3.75 -11.81
N ASP A 134 -5.56 -4.62 -10.79
CA ASP A 134 -4.36 -5.12 -10.11
C ASP A 134 -3.78 -6.41 -10.76
N TYR A 135 -4.45 -6.97 -11.79
CA TYR A 135 -4.05 -8.26 -12.37
C TYR A 135 -2.65 -8.20 -12.98
N ASP A 136 -2.32 -7.13 -13.70
CA ASP A 136 -1.03 -6.99 -14.37
C ASP A 136 0.12 -7.01 -13.35
N ASN A 137 -0.04 -6.28 -12.25
CA ASN A 137 0.94 -6.23 -11.16
C ASN A 137 1.14 -7.62 -10.50
N VAL A 138 0.04 -8.34 -10.24
CA VAL A 138 0.10 -9.66 -9.59
C VAL A 138 0.72 -10.71 -10.51
N ILE A 139 0.33 -10.73 -11.79
CA ILE A 139 0.84 -11.69 -12.78
C ILE A 139 2.32 -11.44 -13.05
N GLY A 140 2.73 -10.17 -13.21
CA GLY A 140 4.15 -9.81 -13.39
C GLY A 140 5.03 -10.25 -12.21
N ALA A 141 4.51 -10.17 -10.98
CA ALA A 141 5.24 -10.62 -9.78
C ALA A 141 5.28 -12.15 -9.63
N LEU A 142 4.36 -12.89 -10.26
CA LEU A 142 4.14 -14.33 -10.10
C LEU A 142 4.18 -15.05 -11.46
N PRO A 143 5.36 -15.12 -12.12
CA PRO A 143 5.48 -15.56 -13.52
C PRO A 143 5.08 -17.02 -13.75
N TYR A 144 5.17 -17.89 -12.73
CA TYR A 144 4.81 -19.31 -12.85
C TYR A 144 3.39 -19.64 -12.37
N LEU A 145 2.59 -18.63 -12.02
CA LEU A 145 1.23 -18.84 -11.55
C LEU A 145 0.27 -18.93 -12.74
N LYS A 146 -0.38 -20.09 -12.92
CA LYS A 146 -1.36 -20.30 -14.02
C LYS A 146 -2.68 -19.58 -13.72
N VAL A 147 -3.06 -18.59 -14.53
CA VAL A 147 -4.26 -17.75 -14.33
C VAL A 147 -5.11 -17.75 -15.60
N ASN A 148 -6.44 -17.82 -15.46
CA ASN A 148 -7.39 -17.62 -16.54
C ASN A 148 -8.09 -16.26 -16.41
N ARG A 149 -7.79 -15.34 -17.33
CA ARG A 149 -8.30 -13.96 -17.34
C ARG A 149 -9.78 -13.84 -17.67
N LYS A 150 -10.40 -14.90 -18.22
CA LYS A 150 -11.80 -14.95 -18.67
C LYS A 150 -12.70 -15.73 -17.71
N ALA A 151 -12.14 -16.29 -16.64
CA ALA A 151 -12.91 -17.01 -15.64
C ALA A 151 -13.81 -16.02 -14.88
N THR A 152 -15.10 -16.01 -15.20
CA THR A 152 -16.17 -15.26 -14.53
C THR A 152 -16.75 -16.01 -13.36
#